data_AF-A0AAV2D8M3-F1
#
_entry.id   AF-A0AAV2D8M3-F1
#
_cell.length_a   1.000
_cell.length_b   1.000
_cell.length_c   1.000
_cell.angle_alpha   90.00
_cell.angle_beta   90.00
_cell.angle_gamma   90.00
#
_symmetry.space_group_name_H-M   'P 1'
#
loop_
_entity.id
_entity.type
_entity.pdbx_description
1 polymer ?
#
loop_
_entity_poly.entity_id
_entity_poly.type
_entity_poly.pdbx_seq_one_letter_code
_entity_poly.pdbx_strand_id
1 'polypeptide(L)'
;MEKETKLNSSSSQEKPQKLAVSLPNNVDKKGKKKPLMTIEGYPVEGLSIAGLETCIIFPSLDLAFDIGRCPQRAVSQNFVFISHAHMDHIGGLPMYVATRGLNRMKPPTIIVPTSIKPTVEQLFEVHRQLDGSELRHVLIGLDIGEEISIRRDLKVKAFKTHHTIKSQGYVVYQVKEKLKQEYHGLSIREMKNLKLSGVKITDTISHPEIAFTGDTMSDFILDESNSDVLKATVLVMECTFVEDRVTVEHAREYGHTHLYEIIKHADKFQNKAILMIHFSARYTVEEIQEAMSKLEAPLAGRVHILTEGF
;
A
#
# COMPACT_ATOMS: atom_id res chain seq x y z
N MET A 1 13.49 25.05 68.77
CA MET A 1 14.37 23.88 68.55
C MET A 1 13.76 23.04 67.45
N GLU A 2 14.11 23.41 66.22
CA GLU A 2 13.83 22.66 65.00
C GLU A 2 14.66 21.38 64.98
N LYS A 3 14.11 20.31 64.43
CA LYS A 3 14.89 19.22 63.87
C LYS A 3 14.44 19.02 62.43
N GLU A 4 15.25 19.57 61.52
CA GLU A 4 15.25 19.25 60.11
C GLU A 4 15.48 17.74 59.92
N THR A 5 14.65 17.11 59.10
CA THR A 5 14.97 15.79 58.54
C THR A 5 15.21 15.97 57.05
N LYS A 6 16.48 15.96 56.67
CA LYS A 6 16.96 15.97 55.28
C LYS A 6 16.51 14.68 54.58
N LEU A 7 15.69 14.79 53.54
CA LEU A 7 15.59 13.75 52.51
C LEU A 7 16.69 14.01 51.46
N ASN A 8 17.70 13.13 51.48
CA ASN A 8 18.73 13.06 50.44
C ASN A 8 18.13 12.51 49.15
N SER A 9 18.32 13.25 48.07
CA SER A 9 18.16 12.81 46.69
C SER A 9 19.38 11.96 46.29
N SER A 10 19.14 10.73 45.85
CA SER A 10 20.10 9.97 45.05
C SER A 10 19.40 9.48 43.79
N SER A 11 19.55 10.25 42.71
CA SER A 11 19.16 9.87 41.36
C SER A 11 20.16 8.85 40.82
N SER A 12 19.85 7.56 40.88
CA SER A 12 20.50 6.57 40.03
C SER A 12 19.84 6.63 38.65
N GLN A 13 20.51 7.28 37.70
CA GLN A 13 20.15 7.21 36.28
C GLN A 13 20.42 5.77 35.79
N GLU A 14 19.39 4.92 35.81
CA GLU A 14 19.42 3.70 35.01
C GLU A 14 19.29 4.08 33.53
N LYS A 15 20.33 3.76 32.75
CA LYS A 15 20.28 3.83 31.29
C LYS A 15 19.20 2.86 30.81
N PRO A 16 18.28 3.25 29.92
CA PRO A 16 17.31 2.31 29.38
C PRO A 16 18.05 1.24 28.58
N GLN A 17 17.99 -0.01 29.06
CA GLN A 17 18.39 -1.18 28.30
C GLN A 17 17.55 -1.22 27.03
N LYS A 18 18.22 -1.25 25.86
CA LYS A 18 17.58 -1.52 24.58
C LYS A 18 16.90 -2.89 24.67
N LEU A 19 15.57 -2.89 24.86
CA LEU A 19 14.75 -4.06 24.59
C LEU A 19 14.84 -4.33 23.08
N ALA A 20 15.74 -5.25 22.72
CA ALA A 20 15.75 -5.86 21.40
C ALA A 20 14.49 -6.72 21.30
N VAL A 21 13.44 -6.16 20.72
CA VAL A 21 12.26 -6.93 20.31
C VAL A 21 12.72 -7.92 19.24
N SER A 22 12.67 -9.20 19.57
CA SER A 22 13.06 -10.31 18.70
C SER A 22 12.18 -10.35 17.45
N LEU A 23 12.83 -10.38 16.29
CA LEU A 23 12.25 -10.39 14.95
C LEU A 23 11.50 -11.70 14.67
N PRO A 24 10.41 -11.70 13.88
CA PRO A 24 10.16 -12.79 12.97
C PRO A 24 11.26 -12.75 11.89
N ASN A 25 12.13 -13.72 11.97
CA ASN A 25 13.37 -13.81 11.21
C ASN A 25 13.04 -14.20 9.75
N ASN A 26 13.16 -13.26 8.80
CA ASN A 26 13.06 -13.53 7.35
C ASN A 26 14.36 -14.17 6.83
N VAL A 27 14.69 -15.34 7.39
CA VAL A 27 15.85 -16.15 7.03
C VAL A 27 15.35 -17.50 6.55
N ASP A 28 15.81 -17.92 5.37
CA ASP A 28 15.59 -19.28 4.90
C ASP A 28 16.23 -20.29 5.87
N LYS A 29 15.92 -21.59 5.72
CA LYS A 29 16.44 -22.72 6.55
C LYS A 29 17.98 -22.77 6.71
N LYS A 30 18.73 -21.90 6.02
CA LYS A 30 20.19 -21.73 6.05
C LYS A 30 20.68 -20.37 6.60
N GLY A 31 19.82 -19.54 7.20
CA GLY A 31 20.22 -18.29 7.83
C GLY A 31 20.56 -17.13 6.86
N LYS A 32 20.17 -17.22 5.59
CA LYS A 32 20.34 -16.13 4.61
C LYS A 32 19.05 -15.32 4.48
N LYS A 33 19.17 -13.98 4.48
CA LYS A 33 18.03 -13.08 4.18
C LYS A 33 17.43 -13.48 2.85
N LYS A 34 16.13 -13.76 2.83
CA LYS A 34 15.41 -14.10 1.59
C LYS A 34 15.51 -12.90 0.63
N PRO A 35 15.86 -13.11 -0.65
CA PRO A 35 15.96 -12.02 -1.60
C PRO A 35 14.59 -11.37 -1.82
N LEU A 36 14.62 -10.06 -2.04
CA LEU A 36 13.44 -9.25 -2.26
C LEU A 36 12.72 -9.67 -3.55
N MET A 37 11.39 -9.86 -3.49
CA MET A 37 10.61 -10.08 -4.70
C MET A 37 10.71 -8.82 -5.58
N THR A 38 10.97 -9.00 -6.87
CA THR A 38 11.01 -7.91 -7.85
C THR A 38 10.04 -8.24 -8.98
N ILE A 39 9.08 -7.36 -9.25
CA ILE A 39 8.06 -7.51 -10.29
C ILE A 39 8.17 -6.32 -11.23
N GLU A 40 8.43 -6.57 -12.53
CA GLU A 40 8.58 -5.51 -13.54
C GLU A 40 9.56 -4.39 -13.13
N GLY A 41 10.64 -4.75 -12.41
CA GLY A 41 11.65 -3.82 -11.91
C GLY A 41 11.32 -3.14 -10.58
N TYR A 42 10.12 -3.35 -10.02
CA TYR A 42 9.72 -2.85 -8.72
C TYR A 42 10.07 -3.86 -7.62
N PRO A 43 10.94 -3.52 -6.65
CA PRO A 43 11.03 -4.29 -5.41
C PRO A 43 9.70 -4.20 -4.66
N VAL A 44 9.15 -5.35 -4.28
CA VAL A 44 7.89 -5.47 -3.53
C VAL A 44 8.12 -6.29 -2.29
N GLU A 45 7.59 -5.81 -1.17
CA GLU A 45 7.56 -6.54 0.10
C GLU A 45 6.14 -6.48 0.63
N GLY A 46 5.66 -7.54 1.27
CA GLY A 46 4.32 -7.48 1.82
C GLY A 46 4.00 -8.68 2.68
N LEU A 47 2.92 -8.55 3.41
CA LEU A 47 2.25 -9.67 4.02
C LEU A 47 0.76 -9.40 3.86
N SER A 48 0.01 -10.44 3.54
CA SER A 48 -1.41 -10.30 3.26
C SER A 48 -2.12 -11.63 3.43
N ILE A 49 -2.91 -11.70 4.50
CA ILE A 49 -3.75 -12.85 4.82
C ILE A 49 -5.12 -12.30 5.24
N ALA A 50 -6.18 -12.79 4.59
CA ALA A 50 -7.50 -12.25 4.80
C ALA A 50 -7.95 -12.30 6.26
N GLY A 51 -8.42 -11.17 6.77
CA GLY A 51 -8.91 -11.02 8.14
C GLY A 51 -7.82 -10.99 9.21
N LEU A 52 -6.54 -11.07 8.85
CA LEU A 52 -5.42 -11.04 9.80
C LEU A 52 -4.57 -9.79 9.65
N GLU A 53 -4.02 -9.56 8.46
CA GLU A 53 -3.21 -8.38 8.17
C GLU A 53 -2.93 -8.24 6.67
N THR A 54 -3.04 -7.03 6.15
CA THR A 54 -2.52 -6.63 4.83
C THR A 54 -1.63 -5.40 4.96
N CYS A 55 -0.45 -5.48 4.35
CA CYS A 55 0.47 -4.36 4.13
C CYS A 55 1.38 -4.67 2.94
N ILE A 56 1.26 -3.89 1.86
CA ILE A 56 2.05 -4.04 0.63
C ILE A 56 2.96 -2.82 0.48
N ILE A 57 4.26 -3.04 0.30
CA ILE A 57 5.29 -2.02 0.34
C ILE A 57 6.02 -1.99 -1.00
N PHE A 58 6.18 -0.78 -1.53
CA PHE A 58 7.00 -0.48 -2.70
C PHE A 58 8.13 0.48 -2.30
N PRO A 59 9.29 -0.02 -1.81
CA PRO A 59 10.34 0.83 -1.26
C PRO A 59 10.91 1.86 -2.26
N SER A 60 10.96 1.51 -3.54
CA SER A 60 11.42 2.40 -4.62
C SER A 60 10.46 3.58 -4.89
N LEU A 61 9.21 3.44 -4.46
CA LEU A 61 8.16 4.46 -4.59
C LEU A 61 7.94 5.23 -3.27
N ASP A 62 8.59 4.82 -2.18
CA ASP A 62 8.47 5.42 -0.84
C ASP A 62 7.03 5.35 -0.29
N LEU A 63 6.30 4.29 -0.63
CA LEU A 63 4.91 4.11 -0.23
C LEU A 63 4.59 2.68 0.22
N ALA A 64 3.55 2.58 1.05
CA ALA A 64 2.85 1.33 1.34
C ALA A 64 1.34 1.49 1.12
N PHE A 65 0.69 0.38 0.76
CA PHE A 65 -0.75 0.21 0.73
C PHE A 65 -1.17 -0.64 1.91
N ASP A 66 -2.13 -0.14 2.69
CA ASP A 66 -2.61 -0.69 3.94
C ASP A 66 -1.49 -0.94 4.98
N ILE A 67 -1.89 -1.09 6.24
CA ILE A 67 -1.00 -1.27 7.38
C ILE A 67 -1.70 -1.95 8.56
N GLY A 68 -2.21 -3.16 8.36
CA GLY A 68 -3.02 -3.85 9.37
C GLY A 68 -2.40 -3.93 10.77
N ARG A 69 -1.14 -4.36 10.91
CA ARG A 69 -0.43 -4.45 12.21
C ARG A 69 0.92 -3.77 12.20
N CYS A 70 1.22 -2.98 11.16
CA CYS A 70 2.46 -2.21 11.01
C CYS A 70 3.73 -3.09 11.05
N PRO A 71 4.05 -3.83 9.97
CA PRO A 71 5.32 -4.52 9.89
C PRO A 71 6.47 -3.52 9.93
N GLN A 72 7.58 -3.87 10.60
CA GLN A 72 8.72 -2.96 10.80
C GLN A 72 9.25 -2.33 9.50
N ARG A 73 9.19 -3.06 8.39
CA ARG A 73 9.59 -2.57 7.08
C ARG A 73 8.70 -1.43 6.54
N ALA A 74 7.42 -1.37 6.91
CA ALA A 74 6.50 -0.28 6.54
C ALA A 74 6.83 1.05 7.22
N VAL A 75 7.45 1.00 8.41
CA VAL A 75 7.87 2.20 9.16
C VAL A 75 8.77 3.11 8.34
N SER A 76 9.54 2.55 7.40
CA SER A 76 10.45 3.31 6.54
C SER A 76 9.75 4.20 5.50
N GLN A 77 8.53 3.85 5.07
CA GLN A 77 7.83 4.55 3.98
C GLN A 77 7.26 5.88 4.47
N ASN A 78 7.36 6.93 3.67
CA ASN A 78 6.79 8.24 4.02
C ASN A 78 5.30 8.36 3.69
N PHE A 79 4.79 7.56 2.77
CA PHE A 79 3.40 7.58 2.33
C PHE A 79 2.70 6.25 2.64
N VAL A 80 1.52 6.30 3.25
CA VAL A 80 0.65 5.14 3.45
C VAL A 80 -0.72 5.44 2.88
N PHE A 81 -1.23 4.56 2.01
CA PHE A 81 -2.55 4.66 1.40
C PHE A 81 -3.44 3.55 1.97
N ILE A 82 -4.55 3.92 2.59
CA ILE A 82 -5.49 2.97 3.21
C ILE A 82 -6.66 2.72 2.26
N SER A 83 -6.92 1.48 1.88
CA SER A 83 -8.04 1.13 1.00
C SER A 83 -9.39 1.28 1.69
N HIS A 84 -9.49 0.79 2.93
CA HIS A 84 -10.72 0.79 3.74
C HIS A 84 -10.42 0.61 5.24
N ALA A 85 -11.46 0.68 6.06
CA ALA A 85 -11.34 0.78 7.52
C ALA A 85 -11.39 -0.54 8.29
N HIS A 86 -11.30 -1.71 7.63
CA HIS A 86 -11.18 -2.96 8.37
C HIS A 86 -9.85 -3.04 9.13
N MET A 87 -9.89 -3.72 10.28
CA MET A 87 -8.80 -3.69 11.26
C MET A 87 -7.50 -4.25 10.70
N ASP A 88 -7.58 -5.29 9.89
CA ASP A 88 -6.47 -5.93 9.19
C ASP A 88 -5.89 -5.06 8.05
N HIS A 89 -6.48 -3.91 7.74
CA HIS A 89 -5.96 -2.94 6.77
C HIS A 89 -5.50 -1.64 7.42
N ILE A 90 -6.08 -1.22 8.54
CA ILE A 90 -5.81 0.10 9.14
C ILE A 90 -5.22 0.04 10.56
N GLY A 91 -5.34 -1.08 11.26
CA GLY A 91 -5.11 -1.19 12.72
C GLY A 91 -3.73 -0.74 13.19
N GLY A 92 -2.71 -0.83 12.33
CA GLY A 92 -1.34 -0.46 12.63
C GLY A 92 -1.03 1.03 12.52
N LEU A 93 -1.98 1.89 12.11
CA LEU A 93 -1.73 3.32 11.91
C LEU A 93 -1.14 4.05 13.14
N PRO A 94 -1.69 3.90 14.35
CA PRO A 94 -1.11 4.54 15.54
C PRO A 94 0.31 4.05 15.83
N MET A 95 0.53 2.72 15.74
CA MET A 95 1.83 2.10 15.96
C MET A 95 2.87 2.59 14.94
N TYR A 96 2.47 2.73 13.68
CA TYR A 96 3.30 3.27 12.60
C TYR A 96 3.79 4.68 12.91
N VAL A 97 2.88 5.58 13.28
CA VAL A 97 3.24 6.97 13.61
C VAL A 97 4.08 7.05 14.88
N ALA A 98 3.71 6.29 15.92
CA ALA A 98 4.46 6.23 17.18
C ALA A 98 5.90 5.73 16.95
N THR A 99 6.08 4.65 16.18
CA THR A 99 7.40 4.08 15.88
C THR A 99 8.27 5.05 15.08
N ARG A 100 7.68 5.77 14.11
CA ARG A 100 8.39 6.84 13.38
C ARG A 100 8.81 7.97 14.30
N GLY A 101 7.95 8.38 15.23
CA GLY A 101 8.25 9.38 16.25
C GLY A 101 9.43 8.97 17.15
N LEU A 102 9.39 7.73 17.66
CA LEU A 102 10.45 7.13 18.47
C LEU A 102 11.80 7.14 17.73
N ASN A 103 11.78 6.80 16.44
CA ASN A 103 12.95 6.79 15.56
C ASN A 103 13.36 8.17 15.04
N ARG A 104 12.70 9.25 15.49
CA ARG A 104 12.95 10.65 15.06
C ARG A 104 12.86 10.83 13.54
N MET A 105 11.99 10.07 12.90
CA MET A 105 11.75 10.15 11.47
C MET A 105 10.82 11.32 11.14
N LYS A 106 10.81 11.73 9.87
CA LYS A 106 9.84 12.72 9.37
C LYS A 106 8.40 12.23 9.66
N PRO A 107 7.48 13.09 10.11
CA PRO A 107 6.05 12.76 10.16
C PRO A 107 5.56 12.18 8.83
N PRO A 108 4.86 11.04 8.83
CA PRO A 108 4.38 10.43 7.59
C PRO A 108 3.17 11.17 7.03
N THR A 109 2.87 10.92 5.76
CA THR A 109 1.62 11.31 5.11
C THR A 109 0.74 10.08 4.94
N ILE A 110 -0.43 10.10 5.56
CA ILE A 110 -1.42 9.03 5.52
C ILE A 110 -2.58 9.51 4.66
N ILE A 111 -2.93 8.71 3.67
CA ILE A 111 -4.03 8.95 2.74
C ILE A 111 -5.11 7.92 3.05
N VAL A 112 -6.34 8.39 3.23
CA VAL A 112 -7.51 7.56 3.55
C VAL A 112 -8.70 7.99 2.67
N PRO A 113 -9.73 7.14 2.50
CA PRO A 113 -11.01 7.57 1.94
C PRO A 113 -11.53 8.77 2.74
N THR A 114 -11.99 9.83 2.05
CA THR A 114 -12.47 11.05 2.73
C THR A 114 -13.55 10.74 3.75
N SER A 115 -14.39 9.73 3.47
CA SER A 115 -15.45 9.30 4.37
C SER A 115 -14.99 8.79 5.74
N ILE A 116 -13.76 8.25 5.84
CA ILE A 116 -13.23 7.72 7.11
C ILE A 116 -12.25 8.68 7.80
N LYS A 117 -11.84 9.75 7.12
CA LYS A 117 -10.88 10.73 7.64
C LYS A 117 -11.25 11.24 9.04
N PRO A 118 -12.50 11.70 9.32
CA PRO A 118 -12.84 12.19 10.66
C PRO A 118 -12.72 11.11 11.75
N THR A 119 -13.05 9.86 11.43
CA THR A 119 -12.91 8.72 12.35
C THR A 119 -11.44 8.40 12.62
N VAL A 120 -10.57 8.52 11.62
CA VAL A 120 -9.11 8.34 11.80
C VAL A 120 -8.51 9.48 12.63
N GLU A 121 -8.99 10.72 12.47
CA GLU A 121 -8.59 11.84 13.34
C GLU A 121 -8.93 11.54 14.81
N GLN A 122 -10.14 11.02 15.07
CA GLN A 122 -10.56 10.58 16.41
C GLN A 122 -9.71 9.42 16.93
N LEU A 123 -9.37 8.43 16.10
CA LEU A 123 -8.49 7.32 16.48
C LEU A 123 -7.15 7.83 17.00
N PHE A 124 -6.52 8.77 16.29
CA PHE A 124 -5.28 9.37 16.76
C PHE A 124 -5.47 10.15 18.04
N GLU A 125 -6.57 10.89 18.20
CA GLU A 125 -6.86 11.62 19.43
C GLU A 125 -7.01 10.69 20.65
N VAL A 126 -7.71 9.57 20.50
CA VAL A 126 -7.79 8.53 21.54
C VAL A 126 -6.40 8.04 21.92
N HIS A 127 -5.54 7.72 20.95
CA HIS A 127 -4.19 7.27 21.24
C HIS A 127 -3.30 8.36 21.86
N ARG A 128 -3.46 9.63 21.49
CA ARG A 128 -2.76 10.75 22.14
C ARG A 128 -3.14 10.86 23.61
N GLN A 129 -4.42 10.67 23.95
CA GLN A 129 -4.89 10.71 25.34
C GLN A 129 -4.38 9.52 26.16
N LEU A 130 -4.24 8.34 25.56
CA LEU A 130 -3.73 7.14 26.23
C LEU A 130 -2.21 7.17 26.43
N ASP A 131 -1.46 7.54 25.38
CA ASP A 131 0.00 7.42 25.33
C ASP A 131 0.72 8.73 25.76
N GLY A 132 0.05 9.88 25.64
CA GLY A 132 0.64 11.20 25.88
C GLY A 132 1.61 11.66 24.79
N SER A 133 1.72 10.94 23.66
CA SER A 133 2.56 11.32 22.53
C SER A 133 1.83 12.24 21.54
N GLU A 134 2.59 13.06 20.80
CA GLU A 134 2.02 13.97 19.80
C GLU A 134 1.42 13.24 18.59
N LEU A 135 1.92 12.03 18.30
CA LEU A 135 1.59 11.24 17.10
C LEU A 135 1.54 12.12 15.84
N ARG A 136 2.63 12.84 15.56
CA ARG A 136 2.70 13.78 14.43
C ARG A 136 2.59 13.06 13.09
N HIS A 137 1.59 13.43 12.29
CA HIS A 137 1.35 12.94 10.94
C HIS A 137 0.59 13.98 10.10
N VAL A 138 0.58 13.80 8.78
CA VAL A 138 -0.32 14.52 7.87
C VAL A 138 -1.39 13.54 7.43
N LEU A 139 -2.67 13.87 7.65
CA LEU A 139 -3.80 13.04 7.24
C LEU A 139 -4.56 13.71 6.09
N ILE A 140 -4.69 13.01 4.97
CA ILE A 140 -5.33 13.49 3.76
C ILE A 140 -6.50 12.57 3.42
N GLY A 141 -7.68 13.15 3.22
CA GLY A 141 -8.81 12.47 2.58
C GLY A 141 -8.66 12.54 1.07
N LEU A 142 -8.82 11.43 0.38
CA LEU A 142 -8.82 11.37 -1.09
C LEU A 142 -10.00 10.52 -1.54
N ASP A 143 -10.94 11.11 -2.27
CA ASP A 143 -12.12 10.41 -2.78
C ASP A 143 -11.89 9.81 -4.18
N ILE A 144 -12.75 8.87 -4.56
CA ILE A 144 -12.74 8.20 -5.86
C ILE A 144 -12.70 9.25 -6.99
N GLY A 145 -11.75 9.09 -7.91
CA GLY A 145 -11.53 9.98 -9.04
C GLY A 145 -10.56 11.12 -8.75
N GLU A 146 -10.31 11.45 -7.49
CA GLU A 146 -9.36 12.48 -7.09
C GLU A 146 -7.91 12.00 -7.20
N GLU A 147 -7.00 12.96 -7.35
CA GLU A 147 -5.58 12.73 -7.55
C GLU A 147 -4.73 13.55 -6.56
N ILE A 148 -3.62 12.96 -6.11
CA ILE A 148 -2.60 13.63 -5.31
C ILE A 148 -1.21 13.42 -5.90
N SER A 149 -0.42 14.48 -5.97
CA SER A 149 1.00 14.38 -6.33
C SER A 149 1.81 14.15 -5.06
N ILE A 150 2.43 12.97 -4.93
CA ILE A 150 3.31 12.63 -3.79
C ILE A 150 4.78 12.97 -4.06
N ARG A 151 5.17 13.03 -5.34
CA ARG A 151 6.46 13.51 -5.82
C ARG A 151 6.25 14.26 -7.13
N ARG A 152 7.28 14.98 -7.62
CA ARG A 152 7.21 15.65 -8.93
C ARG A 152 6.91 14.68 -10.08
N ASP A 153 7.39 13.46 -9.96
CA ASP A 153 7.33 12.41 -10.96
C ASP A 153 6.29 11.33 -10.64
N LEU A 154 5.56 11.43 -9.52
CA LEU A 154 4.57 10.45 -9.09
C LEU A 154 3.26 11.10 -8.64
N LYS A 155 2.17 10.59 -9.21
CA LYS A 155 0.80 10.95 -8.86
C LYS A 155 0.04 9.70 -8.47
N VAL A 156 -0.90 9.80 -7.53
CA VAL A 156 -1.78 8.69 -7.15
C VAL A 156 -3.23 9.12 -7.35
N LYS A 157 -4.05 8.25 -7.93
CA LYS A 157 -5.49 8.44 -8.11
C LYS A 157 -6.27 7.37 -7.37
N ALA A 158 -7.33 7.74 -6.68
CA ALA A 158 -8.24 6.77 -6.09
C ALA A 158 -9.26 6.25 -7.14
N PHE A 159 -9.59 4.97 -7.09
CA PHE A 159 -10.57 4.35 -7.99
C PHE A 159 -11.60 3.51 -7.22
N LYS A 160 -12.74 3.26 -7.86
CA LYS A 160 -13.88 2.61 -7.23
C LYS A 160 -13.66 1.10 -7.09
N THR A 161 -13.97 0.59 -5.90
CA THR A 161 -14.00 -0.84 -5.59
C THR A 161 -15.34 -1.21 -4.95
N HIS A 162 -15.56 -2.49 -4.73
CA HIS A 162 -16.84 -3.03 -4.29
C HIS A 162 -16.64 -3.96 -3.10
N HIS A 163 -16.77 -3.41 -1.88
CA HIS A 163 -16.62 -4.16 -0.64
C HIS A 163 -17.80 -3.91 0.31
N THR A 164 -17.86 -4.65 1.42
CA THR A 164 -18.95 -4.58 2.42
C THR A 164 -19.03 -3.22 3.13
N ILE A 165 -17.90 -2.52 3.23
CA ILE A 165 -17.83 -1.13 3.68
C ILE A 165 -17.27 -0.22 2.58
N LYS A 166 -17.35 1.10 2.80
CA LYS A 166 -16.73 2.09 1.90
C LYS A 166 -15.25 1.76 1.72
N SER A 167 -14.88 1.59 0.46
CA SER A 167 -13.58 1.09 0.01
C SER A 167 -13.19 1.76 -1.29
N GLN A 168 -11.89 1.85 -1.54
CA GLN A 168 -11.32 2.32 -2.79
C GLN A 168 -9.98 1.66 -3.03
N GLY A 169 -9.59 1.56 -4.30
CA GLY A 169 -8.24 1.23 -4.69
C GLY A 169 -7.44 2.47 -5.09
N TYR A 170 -6.17 2.28 -5.42
CA TYR A 170 -5.27 3.35 -5.84
C TYR A 170 -4.49 2.95 -7.10
N VAL A 171 -4.28 3.92 -8.00
CA VAL A 171 -3.35 3.79 -9.13
C VAL A 171 -2.24 4.83 -9.00
N VAL A 172 -1.00 4.36 -8.98
CA VAL A 172 0.21 5.17 -9.01
C VAL A 172 0.63 5.38 -10.46
N TYR A 173 0.76 6.64 -10.86
CA TYR A 173 1.20 7.06 -12.18
C TYR A 173 2.61 7.61 -12.13
N GLN A 174 3.47 7.15 -13.04
CA GLN A 174 4.70 7.84 -13.37
C GLN A 174 4.37 9.03 -14.28
N VAL A 175 4.78 10.22 -13.87
CA VAL A 175 4.59 11.46 -14.63
C VAL A 175 5.91 11.86 -15.29
N LYS A 176 5.87 12.09 -16.60
CA LYS A 176 7.00 12.56 -17.41
C LYS A 176 6.61 13.82 -18.15
N GLU A 177 7.53 14.77 -18.19
CA GLU A 177 7.43 15.93 -19.09
C GLU A 177 8.15 15.59 -20.39
N LYS A 178 7.46 15.67 -21.53
CA LYS A 178 8.02 15.47 -22.86
C LYS A 178 7.98 16.78 -23.62
N LEU A 179 9.05 17.13 -24.33
CA LEU A 179 9.07 18.33 -25.17
C LEU A 179 7.96 18.23 -26.23
N LYS A 180 7.21 19.32 -26.43
CA LYS A 180 6.20 19.38 -27.51
C LYS A 180 6.89 19.31 -28.86
N GLN A 181 6.26 18.62 -29.81
CA GLN A 181 6.80 18.40 -31.15
C GLN A 181 7.21 19.71 -31.85
N GLU A 182 6.43 20.77 -31.68
CA GLU A 182 6.67 22.11 -32.23
C GLU A 182 7.98 22.78 -31.75
N TYR A 183 8.59 22.29 -30.67
CA TYR A 183 9.84 22.82 -30.13
C TYR A 183 11.05 21.91 -30.38
N HIS A 184 10.88 20.79 -31.09
CA HIS A 184 12.01 19.95 -31.48
C HIS A 184 12.95 20.72 -32.44
N GLY A 185 14.25 20.62 -32.18
CA GLY A 185 15.28 21.29 -32.99
C GLY A 185 15.64 22.71 -32.55
N LEU A 186 14.91 23.31 -31.61
CA LEU A 186 15.31 24.59 -31.01
C LEU A 186 16.60 24.45 -30.19
N SER A 187 17.43 25.48 -30.24
CA SER A 187 18.64 25.56 -29.42
C SER A 187 18.29 25.67 -27.92
N ILE A 188 19.25 25.32 -27.06
CA ILE A 188 19.11 25.46 -25.59
C ILE A 188 18.77 26.92 -25.21
N ARG A 189 19.30 27.91 -25.94
CA ARG A 189 19.05 29.33 -25.68
C ARG A 189 17.60 29.71 -26.00
N GLU A 190 17.07 29.24 -27.13
CA GLU A 190 15.68 29.48 -27.52
C GLU A 190 14.69 28.81 -26.56
N MET A 191 14.96 27.56 -26.18
CA MET A 191 14.15 26.85 -25.17
C MET A 191 14.14 27.57 -23.81
N LYS A 192 15.29 28.12 -23.38
CA LYS A 192 15.40 28.88 -22.13
C LYS A 192 14.59 30.17 -22.20
N ASN A 193 14.64 30.88 -23.32
CA ASN A 193 13.87 32.11 -23.53
C ASN A 193 12.36 31.83 -23.49
N LEU A 194 11.90 30.76 -24.15
CA LEU A 194 10.49 30.34 -24.11
C LEU A 194 10.03 29.99 -22.69
N LYS A 195 10.85 29.28 -21.92
CA LYS A 195 10.55 29.00 -20.51
C LYS A 195 10.49 30.27 -19.66
N LEU A 196 11.43 31.20 -19.85
CA LEU A 196 11.45 32.48 -19.14
C LEU A 196 10.26 33.38 -19.50
N SER A 197 9.72 33.26 -20.72
CA SER A 197 8.49 33.95 -21.14
C SER A 197 7.21 33.23 -20.70
N GLY A 198 7.30 32.19 -19.87
CA GLY A 198 6.14 31.47 -19.33
C GLY A 198 5.48 30.49 -20.29
N VAL A 199 6.09 30.20 -21.44
CA VAL A 199 5.52 29.26 -22.42
C VAL A 199 5.73 27.82 -21.92
N LYS A 200 4.63 27.05 -21.83
CA LYS A 200 4.68 25.62 -21.50
C LYS A 200 5.20 24.84 -22.72
N ILE A 201 6.51 24.55 -22.70
CA ILE A 201 7.20 23.84 -23.79
C ILE A 201 7.11 22.31 -23.73
N THR A 202 6.55 21.77 -22.65
CA THR A 202 6.41 20.31 -22.44
C THR A 202 4.95 19.90 -22.33
N ASP A 203 4.64 18.71 -22.82
CA ASP A 203 3.42 17.97 -22.50
C ASP A 203 3.67 17.07 -21.29
N THR A 204 2.65 16.93 -20.46
CA THR A 204 2.67 16.03 -19.30
C THR A 204 2.06 14.70 -19.73
N ILE A 205 2.85 13.63 -19.67
CA ILE A 205 2.41 12.26 -19.98
C ILE A 205 2.42 11.47 -18.67
N SER A 206 1.33 10.81 -18.34
CA SER A 206 1.22 9.91 -17.20
C SER A 206 1.04 8.47 -17.66
N HIS A 207 1.78 7.55 -17.05
CA HIS A 207 1.65 6.12 -17.30
C HIS A 207 1.27 5.39 -16.00
N PRO A 208 0.22 4.56 -15.96
CA PRO A 208 -0.14 3.81 -14.77
C PRO A 208 0.91 2.72 -14.51
N GLU A 209 1.59 2.79 -13.37
CA GLU A 209 2.65 1.85 -12.99
C GLU A 209 2.15 0.78 -12.04
N ILE A 210 1.58 1.16 -10.90
CA ILE A 210 1.11 0.24 -9.87
C ILE A 210 -0.37 0.51 -9.62
N ALA A 211 -1.21 -0.52 -9.69
CA ALA A 211 -2.57 -0.46 -9.18
C ALA A 211 -2.71 -1.36 -7.95
N PHE A 212 -3.43 -0.92 -6.93
CA PHE A 212 -3.73 -1.68 -5.72
C PHE A 212 -5.24 -1.65 -5.48
N THR A 213 -5.88 -2.81 -5.41
CA THR A 213 -7.34 -2.88 -5.24
C THR A 213 -7.79 -2.72 -3.79
N GLY A 214 -6.98 -3.12 -2.81
CA GLY A 214 -7.53 -3.50 -1.50
C GLY A 214 -8.53 -4.66 -1.67
N ASP A 215 -9.51 -4.73 -0.79
CA ASP A 215 -10.57 -5.74 -0.84
C ASP A 215 -11.69 -5.30 -1.77
N THR A 216 -12.13 -6.20 -2.64
CA THR A 216 -13.16 -5.92 -3.63
C THR A 216 -13.73 -7.20 -4.23
N MET A 217 -15.00 -7.14 -4.63
CA MET A 217 -15.60 -8.06 -5.61
C MET A 217 -15.05 -7.79 -7.01
N SER A 218 -15.19 -8.76 -7.91
CA SER A 218 -14.67 -8.73 -9.28
C SER A 218 -15.27 -7.65 -10.18
N ASP A 219 -16.32 -6.96 -9.75
CA ASP A 219 -17.02 -5.89 -10.46
C ASP A 219 -16.08 -4.75 -10.86
N PHE A 220 -15.00 -4.52 -10.11
CA PHE A 220 -13.99 -3.51 -10.45
C PHE A 220 -13.34 -3.77 -11.82
N ILE A 221 -13.28 -5.03 -12.27
CA ILE A 221 -12.74 -5.45 -13.58
C ILE A 221 -13.67 -5.01 -14.73
N LEU A 222 -14.96 -4.89 -14.44
CA LEU A 222 -16.00 -4.56 -15.42
C LEU A 222 -16.30 -3.06 -15.47
N ASP A 223 -15.92 -2.30 -14.44
CA ASP A 223 -16.09 -0.86 -14.40
C ASP A 223 -15.16 -0.16 -15.39
N GLU A 224 -15.73 0.47 -16.42
CA GLU A 224 -14.98 1.17 -17.47
C GLU A 224 -14.14 2.34 -16.91
N SER A 225 -14.55 2.93 -15.78
CA SER A 225 -13.79 3.98 -15.11
C SER A 225 -12.47 3.47 -14.52
N ASN A 226 -12.33 2.15 -14.35
CA ASN A 226 -11.12 1.47 -13.88
C ASN A 226 -10.17 1.05 -15.01
N SER A 227 -10.33 1.56 -16.24
CA SER A 227 -9.50 1.12 -17.37
C SER A 227 -7.97 1.25 -17.15
N ASP A 228 -7.52 2.24 -16.39
CA ASP A 228 -6.10 2.39 -16.03
C ASP A 228 -5.61 1.33 -15.04
N VAL A 229 -6.48 0.80 -14.19
CA VAL A 229 -6.19 -0.31 -13.25
C VAL A 229 -5.76 -1.55 -14.04
N LEU A 230 -6.51 -1.87 -15.10
CA LEU A 230 -6.27 -3.03 -15.96
C LEU A 230 -5.11 -2.84 -16.95
N LYS A 231 -4.60 -1.60 -17.08
CA LYS A 231 -3.45 -1.23 -17.94
C LYS A 231 -2.18 -0.93 -17.15
N ALA A 232 -2.26 -0.86 -15.82
CA ALA A 232 -1.10 -0.62 -14.98
C ALA A 232 -0.01 -1.65 -15.23
N THR A 233 1.27 -1.25 -15.15
CA THR A 233 2.40 -2.18 -15.31
C THR A 233 2.27 -3.39 -14.37
N VAL A 234 1.99 -3.13 -13.09
CA VAL A 234 1.72 -4.15 -12.05
C VAL A 234 0.35 -3.90 -11.42
N LEU A 235 -0.50 -4.93 -11.38
CA LEU A 235 -1.73 -4.93 -10.59
C LEU A 235 -1.54 -5.76 -9.33
N VAL A 236 -1.73 -5.16 -8.17
CA VAL A 236 -1.82 -5.85 -6.88
C VAL A 236 -3.31 -5.99 -6.55
N MET A 237 -3.82 -7.23 -6.51
CA MET A 237 -5.24 -7.47 -6.28
C MET A 237 -5.50 -8.60 -5.29
N GLU A 238 -6.61 -8.49 -4.56
CA GLU A 238 -7.08 -9.59 -3.72
C GLU A 238 -7.49 -10.82 -4.56
N CYS A 239 -7.30 -11.99 -3.98
CA CYS A 239 -7.84 -13.25 -4.47
C CYS A 239 -8.18 -14.13 -3.26
N THR A 240 -9.19 -13.71 -2.49
CA THR A 240 -9.46 -14.32 -1.18
C THR A 240 -9.77 -15.81 -1.23
N PHE A 241 -10.42 -16.27 -2.31
CA PHE A 241 -10.85 -17.65 -2.48
C PHE A 241 -10.32 -18.27 -3.80
N VAL A 242 -9.65 -19.43 -3.71
CA VAL A 242 -8.92 -20.06 -4.82
C VAL A 242 -9.39 -21.47 -5.18
N GLU A 243 -10.31 -22.05 -4.41
CA GLU A 243 -10.84 -23.42 -4.62
C GLU A 243 -12.36 -23.46 -4.49
N ASP A 244 -12.96 -24.48 -5.09
CA ASP A 244 -14.41 -24.75 -5.09
C ASP A 244 -15.02 -25.06 -3.71
N ARG A 245 -14.21 -25.07 -2.63
CA ARG A 245 -14.72 -25.16 -1.25
C ARG A 245 -15.58 -23.95 -0.87
N VAL A 246 -15.41 -22.83 -1.57
CA VAL A 246 -16.16 -21.59 -1.39
C VAL A 246 -16.79 -21.22 -2.72
N THR A 247 -18.09 -20.95 -2.73
CA THR A 247 -18.75 -20.53 -3.96
C THR A 247 -18.46 -19.07 -4.27
N VAL A 248 -18.64 -18.68 -5.54
CA VAL A 248 -18.54 -17.29 -5.97
C VAL A 248 -19.55 -16.41 -5.21
N GLU A 249 -20.76 -16.92 -4.98
CA GLU A 249 -21.80 -16.19 -4.24
C GLU A 249 -21.38 -15.90 -2.80
N HIS A 250 -20.73 -16.87 -2.14
CA HIS A 250 -20.19 -16.67 -0.80
C HIS A 250 -19.05 -15.65 -0.79
N ALA A 251 -18.14 -15.70 -1.76
CA ALA A 251 -17.09 -14.68 -1.89
C ALA A 251 -17.70 -13.26 -1.98
N ARG A 252 -18.72 -13.11 -2.83
CA ARG A 252 -19.42 -11.84 -3.05
C ARG A 252 -20.24 -11.38 -1.84
N GLU A 253 -20.84 -12.29 -1.08
CA GLU A 253 -21.55 -11.98 0.17
C GLU A 253 -20.64 -11.24 1.18
N TYR A 254 -19.37 -11.63 1.24
CA TYR A 254 -18.35 -10.98 2.07
C TYR A 254 -17.55 -9.89 1.34
N GLY A 255 -17.97 -9.52 0.13
CA GLY A 255 -17.37 -8.42 -0.63
C GLY A 255 -15.99 -8.73 -1.22
N HIS A 256 -15.69 -10.00 -1.52
CA HIS A 256 -14.40 -10.47 -2.00
C HIS A 256 -14.46 -11.08 -3.40
N THR A 257 -13.29 -11.25 -4.01
CA THR A 257 -13.14 -11.86 -5.33
C THR A 257 -12.80 -13.34 -5.22
N HIS A 258 -13.50 -14.17 -6.00
CA HIS A 258 -13.15 -15.57 -6.21
C HIS A 258 -12.23 -15.73 -7.43
N LEU A 259 -11.23 -16.61 -7.39
CA LEU A 259 -10.29 -16.86 -8.49
C LEU A 259 -10.99 -17.17 -9.82
N TYR A 260 -12.11 -17.90 -9.76
CA TYR A 260 -12.96 -18.18 -10.92
C TYR A 260 -13.42 -16.91 -11.65
N GLU A 261 -13.79 -15.85 -10.93
CA GLU A 261 -14.20 -14.58 -11.55
C GLU A 261 -13.03 -13.88 -12.25
N ILE A 262 -11.82 -13.99 -11.69
CA ILE A 262 -10.58 -13.49 -12.31
C ILE A 262 -10.31 -14.23 -13.63
N ILE A 263 -10.40 -15.57 -13.61
CA ILE A 263 -10.22 -16.41 -14.80
C ILE A 263 -11.28 -16.09 -15.86
N LYS A 264 -12.54 -15.94 -15.46
CA LYS A 264 -13.65 -15.59 -16.35
C LYS A 264 -13.44 -14.25 -17.08
N HIS A 265 -12.70 -13.32 -16.48
CA HIS A 265 -12.43 -12.00 -17.03
C HIS A 265 -10.95 -11.82 -17.44
N ALA A 266 -10.23 -12.93 -17.64
CA ALA A 266 -8.79 -12.93 -17.91
C ALA A 266 -8.39 -12.07 -19.12
N ASP A 267 -9.25 -11.99 -20.14
CA ASP A 267 -9.05 -11.23 -21.38
C ASP A 267 -8.99 -9.71 -21.17
N LYS A 268 -9.58 -9.20 -20.07
CA LYS A 268 -9.60 -7.77 -19.77
C LYS A 268 -8.29 -7.25 -19.19
N PHE A 269 -7.48 -8.12 -18.59
CA PHE A 269 -6.21 -7.72 -17.97
C PHE A 269 -5.13 -7.48 -19.02
N GLN A 270 -4.68 -6.23 -19.11
CA GLN A 270 -3.57 -5.80 -19.98
C GLN A 270 -2.28 -5.55 -19.18
N ASN A 271 -2.30 -5.81 -17.87
CA ASN A 271 -1.16 -5.67 -16.97
C ASN A 271 -0.01 -6.59 -17.39
N LYS A 272 1.23 -6.13 -17.22
CA LYS A 272 2.40 -6.98 -17.46
C LYS A 272 2.58 -8.03 -16.38
N ALA A 273 2.25 -7.68 -15.13
CA ALA A 273 2.26 -8.58 -13.99
C ALA A 273 1.06 -8.34 -13.08
N ILE A 274 0.59 -9.41 -12.43
CA ILE A 274 -0.46 -9.39 -11.41
C ILE A 274 0.09 -10.03 -10.14
N LEU A 275 0.15 -9.29 -9.04
CA LEU A 275 0.46 -9.80 -7.71
C LEU A 275 -0.85 -10.08 -6.97
N MET A 276 -1.14 -11.36 -6.76
CA MET A 276 -2.28 -11.78 -5.95
C MET A 276 -1.92 -11.80 -4.47
N ILE A 277 -2.82 -11.22 -3.67
CA ILE A 277 -2.69 -11.05 -2.23
C ILE A 277 -3.99 -11.48 -1.53
N HIS A 278 -4.04 -11.32 -0.20
CA HIS A 278 -5.25 -11.44 0.60
C HIS A 278 -5.91 -12.83 0.53
N PHE A 279 -5.11 -13.89 0.35
CA PHE A 279 -5.63 -15.25 0.38
C PHE A 279 -6.21 -15.56 1.77
N SER A 280 -7.32 -16.32 1.81
CA SER A 280 -7.92 -16.73 3.07
C SER A 280 -6.98 -17.65 3.87
N ALA A 281 -6.86 -17.41 5.18
CA ALA A 281 -6.09 -18.24 6.11
C ALA A 281 -6.54 -19.72 6.16
N ARG A 282 -7.67 -20.07 5.53
CA ARG A 282 -8.13 -21.45 5.40
C ARG A 282 -7.27 -22.30 4.45
N TYR A 283 -6.51 -21.65 3.56
CA TYR A 283 -5.68 -22.34 2.58
C TYR A 283 -4.24 -22.46 3.09
N THR A 284 -3.62 -23.57 2.75
CA THR A 284 -2.17 -23.76 2.84
C THR A 284 -1.47 -23.06 1.67
N VAL A 285 -0.17 -22.81 1.83
CA VAL A 285 0.66 -22.23 0.76
C VAL A 285 0.67 -23.14 -0.47
N GLU A 286 0.68 -24.46 -0.25
CA GLU A 286 0.66 -25.48 -1.28
C GLU A 286 -0.65 -25.46 -2.08
N GLU A 287 -1.81 -25.34 -1.42
CA GLU A 287 -3.12 -25.20 -2.07
C GLU A 287 -3.19 -23.93 -2.95
N ILE A 288 -2.69 -22.80 -2.44
CA ILE A 288 -2.60 -21.55 -3.21
C ILE A 288 -1.70 -21.73 -4.44
N GLN A 289 -0.51 -22.31 -4.26
CA GLN A 289 0.43 -22.56 -5.37
C GLN A 289 -0.14 -23.51 -6.41
N GLU A 290 -0.83 -24.57 -5.98
CA GLU A 290 -1.48 -25.51 -6.88
C GLU A 290 -2.57 -24.81 -7.71
N ALA A 291 -3.43 -24.00 -7.07
CA ALA A 291 -4.46 -23.23 -7.77
C ALA A 291 -3.86 -22.28 -8.82
N MET A 292 -2.76 -21.59 -8.49
CA MET A 292 -2.08 -20.69 -9.43
C MET A 292 -1.39 -21.43 -10.57
N SER A 293 -0.86 -22.64 -10.33
CA SER A 293 -0.19 -23.45 -11.36
C SER A 293 -1.13 -23.90 -12.47
N LYS A 294 -2.45 -23.92 -12.20
CA LYS A 294 -3.51 -24.28 -13.15
C LYS A 294 -3.97 -23.11 -14.02
N LEU A 295 -3.45 -21.90 -13.79
CA LEU A 295 -3.82 -20.74 -14.61
C LEU A 295 -3.33 -20.91 -16.05
N GLU A 296 -4.24 -20.67 -16.98
CA GLU A 296 -3.98 -20.70 -18.42
C GLU A 296 -3.76 -19.29 -18.98
N ALA A 297 -3.41 -19.20 -20.26
CA ALA A 297 -3.35 -17.93 -20.96
C ALA A 297 -4.73 -17.24 -20.93
N PRO A 298 -4.80 -15.90 -20.80
CA PRO A 298 -3.68 -14.96 -20.78
C PRO A 298 -3.05 -14.70 -19.39
N LEU A 299 -3.45 -15.39 -18.31
CA LEU A 299 -2.92 -15.14 -16.96
C LEU A 299 -1.59 -15.86 -16.69
N ALA A 300 -1.42 -17.06 -17.28
CA ALA A 300 -0.22 -17.86 -17.14
C ALA A 300 1.07 -17.06 -17.40
N GLY A 301 2.06 -17.21 -16.51
CA GLY A 301 3.39 -16.60 -16.66
C GLY A 301 3.50 -15.14 -16.23
N ARG A 302 2.40 -14.47 -15.88
CA ARG A 302 2.41 -13.08 -15.36
C ARG A 302 1.77 -12.92 -13.97
N VAL A 303 1.29 -14.02 -13.37
CA VAL A 303 0.76 -14.01 -12.00
C VAL A 303 1.85 -14.36 -11.00
N HIS A 304 1.96 -13.53 -9.97
CA HIS A 304 2.80 -13.70 -8.80
C HIS A 304 1.90 -13.81 -7.57
N ILE A 305 2.35 -14.52 -6.54
CA ILE A 305 1.63 -14.63 -5.27
C ILE A 305 2.46 -14.12 -4.11
N LEU A 306 1.79 -13.43 -3.19
CA LEU A 306 2.38 -13.07 -1.91
C LEU A 306 1.84 -14.01 -0.82
N THR A 307 2.70 -14.92 -0.35
CA THR A 307 2.36 -15.86 0.72
C THR A 307 3.15 -15.60 2.01
N GLU A 308 3.85 -14.46 2.10
CA GLU A 308 4.52 -14.05 3.33
C GLU A 308 3.45 -13.76 4.40
N GLY A 309 3.57 -14.42 5.54
CA GLY A 309 2.61 -14.37 6.65
C GLY A 309 1.90 -15.70 6.92
N PHE A 310 1.77 -16.57 5.90
CA PHE A 310 1.24 -17.94 6.04
C PHE A 310 2.19 -18.85 6.84
#